data_AF-A0A2K9DZA5-F1
#
_entry.id   AF-A0A2K9DZA5-F1
#
_cell.length_a   1.000
_cell.length_b   1.000
_cell.length_c   1.000
_cell.angle_alpha   90.00
_cell.angle_beta   90.00
_cell.angle_gamma   90.00
#
_symmetry.space_group_name_H-M   'P 1'
#
loop_
_entity.id
_entity.type
_entity.pdbx_description
1 polymer ?
#
loop_
_entity_poly.entity_id
_entity_poly.type
_entity_poly.pdbx_seq_one_letter_code
_entity_poly.pdbx_strand_id
1 'polypeptide(L)'
;MPNTARVNRSIPFWVLVGGSVVAIGGGVYLLVDKLTIMANTLTDGTATGVEVYAGQIWAVLGAILIGAGLIGLALALTLGTLGALVRRTEIEPVVAEEIEVVEVVDSVPATETVASAPAETVDAGTDRPAV
;
A
#
# COMPACT_ATOMS: atom_id res chain seq x y z
N MET A 1 -13.18 -9.77 -0.73
CA MET A 1 -12.84 -8.57 -1.52
C MET A 1 -11.51 -8.01 -1.02
N PRO A 2 -10.39 -8.21 -1.74
CA PRO A 2 -9.08 -7.72 -1.31
C PRO A 2 -9.02 -6.20 -1.46
N ASN A 3 -8.71 -5.49 -0.37
CA ASN A 3 -8.76 -4.02 -0.31
C ASN A 3 -7.49 -3.37 -0.89
N THR A 4 -7.30 -3.41 -2.21
CA THR A 4 -6.08 -2.96 -2.89
C THR A 4 -6.01 -1.44 -3.18
N ALA A 5 -6.80 -0.59 -2.51
CA ALA A 5 -6.89 0.86 -2.81
C ALA A 5 -6.06 1.81 -1.90
N ARG A 6 -5.19 1.29 -1.02
CA ARG A 6 -4.96 1.95 0.28
C ARG A 6 -3.83 2.98 0.37
N VAL A 7 -2.71 2.85 -0.32
CA VAL A 7 -1.51 3.68 -0.03
C VAL A 7 -1.63 5.13 -0.57
N ASN A 8 -1.98 5.34 -1.85
CA ASN A 8 -2.19 6.70 -2.40
C ASN A 8 -3.45 7.39 -1.87
N ARG A 9 -4.32 6.65 -1.17
CA ARG A 9 -5.49 7.19 -0.45
C ARG A 9 -5.27 7.19 1.07
N SER A 10 -4.07 6.83 1.51
CA SER A 10 -3.76 6.68 2.92
C SER A 10 -3.61 8.07 3.54
N ILE A 11 -4.48 8.36 4.51
CA ILE A 11 -4.41 9.57 5.33
C ILE A 11 -2.98 9.82 5.86
N PRO A 12 -2.25 8.84 6.44
CA PRO A 12 -0.89 9.09 6.93
C PRO A 12 0.11 9.48 5.83
N PHE A 13 -0.03 8.96 4.61
CA PHE A 13 0.83 9.37 3.49
C PHE A 13 0.60 10.84 3.13
N TRP A 14 -0.66 11.26 3.02
CA TRP A 14 -0.98 12.66 2.71
C TRP A 14 -0.66 13.61 3.86
N VAL A 15 -0.76 13.16 5.12
CA VAL A 15 -0.29 13.93 6.27
C VAL A 15 1.23 14.12 6.21
N LEU A 16 1.99 13.07 5.84
CA LEU A 16 3.43 13.16 5.68
C LEU A 16 3.80 14.12 4.54
N VAL A 17 3.19 13.97 3.37
CA VAL A 17 3.43 14.85 2.20
C VAL A 17 3.02 16.29 2.50
N GLY A 18 1.78 16.50 2.92
CA GLY A 18 1.23 17.82 3.24
C GLY A 18 1.99 18.49 4.37
N GLY A 19 2.28 17.75 5.46
CA GLY A 19 3.09 18.24 6.57
C GLY A 19 4.52 18.61 6.15
N SER A 20 5.13 17.83 5.26
CA SER A 20 6.45 18.15 4.70
C SER A 20 6.45 19.43 3.89
N VAL A 21 5.46 19.60 3.00
CA VAL A 21 5.31 20.82 2.19
C VAL A 21 5.05 22.04 3.07
N VAL A 22 4.18 21.90 4.08
CA VAL A 22 3.90 22.98 5.06
C VAL A 22 5.15 23.32 5.87
N ALA A 23 5.92 22.34 6.31
CA ALA A 23 7.17 22.57 7.05
C ALA A 23 8.20 23.31 6.19
N ILE A 24 8.37 22.91 4.91
CA ILE A 24 9.24 23.63 3.98
C ILE A 24 8.75 25.07 3.78
N GLY A 25 7.48 25.26 3.43
CA GLY A 25 6.91 26.58 3.17
C GLY A 25 6.99 27.51 4.38
N GLY A 26 6.58 27.03 5.56
CA GLY A 26 6.67 27.77 6.81
C GLY A 26 8.12 28.06 7.22
N GLY A 27 9.02 27.10 7.03
CA GLY A 27 10.43 27.27 7.30
C GLY A 27 11.10 28.31 6.40
N VAL A 28 10.84 28.27 5.09
CA VAL A 28 11.31 29.27 4.12
C VAL A 28 10.76 30.65 4.45
N TYR A 29 9.45 30.75 4.74
CA TYR A 29 8.82 32.01 5.10
C TYR A 29 9.49 32.65 6.31
N LEU A 30 9.65 31.88 7.42
CA LEU A 30 10.29 32.38 8.63
C LEU A 30 11.76 32.77 8.41
N LEU A 31 12.50 31.96 7.66
CA LEU A 31 13.91 32.22 7.36
C LEU A 31 14.06 33.52 6.57
N VAL A 32 13.31 33.68 5.47
CA VAL A 32 13.39 34.86 4.60
C VAL A 32 12.94 36.12 5.34
N ASP A 33 11.85 36.06 6.10
CA ASP A 33 11.36 37.19 6.89
C ASP A 33 12.43 37.71 7.86
N LYS A 34 13.06 36.81 8.63
CA LYS A 34 14.05 37.22 9.63
C LYS A 34 15.35 37.71 9.03
N LEU A 35 15.82 37.10 7.94
CA LEU A 35 16.99 37.60 7.21
C LEU A 35 16.71 38.96 6.58
N THR A 36 15.50 39.19 6.07
CA THR A 36 15.10 40.48 5.48
C THR A 36 15.03 41.58 6.54
N ILE A 37 14.41 41.30 7.69
CA ILE A 37 14.36 42.27 8.81
C ILE A 37 15.77 42.64 9.25
N MET A 38 16.65 41.66 9.49
CA MET A 38 18.04 41.94 9.88
C MET A 38 18.79 42.73 8.81
N ALA A 39 18.63 42.40 7.53
CA ALA A 39 19.27 43.13 6.44
C ALA A 39 18.82 44.60 6.40
N ASN A 40 17.51 44.84 6.55
CA ASN A 40 16.94 46.19 6.54
C ASN A 40 17.39 46.99 7.76
N THR A 41 17.30 46.45 8.98
CA THR A 41 17.67 47.19 10.19
C THR A 41 19.16 47.47 10.29
N LEU A 42 20.01 46.58 9.75
CA LEU A 42 21.45 46.84 9.61
C LEU A 42 21.73 47.94 8.59
N THR A 43 20.98 47.99 7.49
CA THR A 43 21.12 49.02 6.46
C THR A 43 20.64 50.38 6.97
N ASP A 44 19.55 50.40 7.71
CA ASP A 44 18.92 51.61 8.26
C ASP A 44 19.59 52.10 9.57
N GLY A 45 20.56 51.35 10.10
CA GLY A 45 21.25 51.67 11.35
C GLY A 45 20.37 51.58 12.60
N THR A 46 19.21 50.93 12.52
CA THR A 46 18.22 50.80 13.59
C THR A 46 18.28 49.44 14.30
N ALA A 47 19.23 48.58 13.94
CA ALA A 47 19.37 47.24 14.50
C ALA A 47 19.48 47.24 16.04
N THR A 48 18.47 46.67 16.68
CA THR A 48 18.43 46.37 18.10
C THR A 48 18.89 44.93 18.35
N GLY A 49 19.30 44.65 19.60
CA GLY A 49 19.67 43.30 20.01
C GLY A 49 18.52 42.29 19.84
N VAL A 50 17.26 42.73 19.84
CA VAL A 50 16.10 41.85 19.63
C VAL A 50 16.03 41.38 18.19
N GLU A 51 16.22 42.27 17.21
CA GLU A 51 16.16 41.86 15.80
C GLU A 51 17.29 40.90 15.42
N VAL A 52 18.47 41.03 16.04
CA VAL A 52 19.62 40.18 15.74
C VAL A 52 19.60 38.87 16.54
N TYR A 53 19.53 38.92 17.88
CA TYR A 53 19.61 37.71 18.71
C TYR A 53 18.33 36.90 18.69
N ALA A 54 17.16 37.55 18.84
CA ALA A 54 15.90 36.82 18.74
C ALA A 54 15.63 36.45 17.27
N GLY A 55 15.95 37.32 16.31
CA GLY A 55 15.80 37.01 14.89
C GLY A 55 16.60 35.80 14.44
N GLN A 56 17.83 35.62 14.96
CA GLN A 56 18.66 34.47 14.62
C GLN A 56 18.06 33.14 15.06
N ILE A 57 17.51 33.02 16.28
CA ILE A 57 16.93 31.74 16.73
C ILE A 57 15.69 31.36 15.90
N TRP A 58 14.90 32.35 15.48
CA TRP A 58 13.77 32.14 14.56
C TRP A 58 14.22 31.73 13.16
N ALA A 59 15.31 32.31 12.64
CA ALA A 59 15.90 31.91 11.36
C ALA A 59 16.42 30.46 11.41
N VAL A 60 17.09 30.08 12.50
CA VAL A 60 17.55 28.70 12.73
C VAL A 60 16.37 27.73 12.80
N LEU A 61 15.30 28.08 13.51
CA LEU A 61 14.08 27.28 13.52
C LEU A 61 13.51 27.11 12.11
N GLY A 62 13.46 28.19 11.33
CA GLY A 62 13.06 28.16 9.93
C GLY A 62 13.89 27.17 9.11
N ALA A 63 15.22 27.22 9.23
CA ALA A 63 16.12 26.28 8.56
C ALA A 63 15.90 24.82 8.97
N ILE A 64 15.65 24.56 10.27
CA ILE A 64 15.31 23.22 10.77
C ILE A 64 14.00 22.72 10.17
N LEU A 65 12.97 23.57 10.08
CA LEU A 65 11.69 23.21 9.46
C LEU A 65 11.85 22.86 7.98
N ILE A 66 12.68 23.59 7.24
CA ILE A 66 13.03 23.26 5.85
C ILE A 66 13.70 21.88 5.80
N GLY A 67 14.72 21.65 6.62
CA GLY A 67 15.43 20.36 6.66
C GLY A 67 14.51 19.19 7.00
N ALA A 68 13.69 19.34 8.04
CA ALA A 68 12.71 18.34 8.45
C ALA A 68 11.69 18.05 7.34
N GLY A 69 11.18 19.09 6.67
CA GLY A 69 10.24 18.93 5.57
C GLY A 69 10.87 18.26 4.35
N LEU A 70 12.13 18.56 4.02
CA LEU A 70 12.85 17.85 2.95
C LEU A 70 13.07 16.37 3.27
N ILE A 71 13.42 16.04 4.52
CA ILE A 71 13.54 14.65 4.98
C ILE A 71 12.18 13.94 4.88
N GLY A 72 11.11 14.58 5.37
CA GLY A 72 9.75 14.05 5.27
C GLY A 72 9.31 13.81 3.82
N LEU A 73 9.65 14.71 2.91
CA LEU A 73 9.37 14.57 1.48
C LEU A 73 10.16 13.38 0.88
N ALA A 74 11.43 13.24 1.21
CA ALA A 74 12.25 12.11 0.76
C ALA A 74 11.70 10.76 1.27
N LEU A 75 11.25 10.72 2.52
CA LEU A 75 10.57 9.56 3.10
C LEU A 75 9.24 9.26 2.41
N ALA A 76 8.46 10.29 2.08
CA ALA A 76 7.21 10.12 1.35
C ALA A 76 7.45 9.53 -0.05
N LEU A 77 8.47 10.03 -0.77
CA LEU A 77 8.84 9.53 -2.09
C LEU A 77 9.31 8.08 -2.03
N THR A 78 10.16 7.72 -1.05
CA THR A 78 10.62 6.34 -0.86
C THR A 78 9.48 5.38 -0.52
N LEU A 79 8.55 5.77 0.37
CA LEU A 79 7.35 4.97 0.63
C LEU A 79 6.44 4.85 -0.60
N GLY A 80 6.32 5.91 -1.38
CA GLY A 80 5.57 5.92 -2.63
C GLY A 80 6.15 4.96 -3.67
N THR A 81 7.47 4.94 -3.84
CA THR A 81 8.14 4.02 -4.78
C THR A 81 8.04 2.56 -4.31
N LEU A 82 8.28 2.29 -3.02
CA LEU A 82 8.10 0.96 -2.42
C LEU A 82 6.66 0.45 -2.59
N GLY A 83 5.67 1.29 -2.29
CA GLY A 83 4.25 0.96 -2.46
C GLY A 83 3.86 0.69 -3.91
N ALA A 84 4.46 1.41 -4.87
CA ALA A 84 4.24 1.18 -6.30
C ALA A 84 4.82 -0.16 -6.77
N LEU A 85 6.01 -0.54 -6.28
CA LEU A 85 6.66 -1.80 -6.61
C LEU A 85 5.90 -3.01 -6.04
N VAL A 86 5.50 -2.97 -4.76
CA VAL A 86 4.74 -4.06 -4.13
C VAL A 86 3.41 -4.30 -4.86
N ARG A 87 2.72 -3.24 -5.26
CA ARG A 87 1.48 -3.34 -6.03
C ARG A 87 1.68 -4.02 -7.39
N ARG A 88 2.83 -3.82 -8.05
CA ARG A 88 3.12 -4.46 -9.34
C ARG A 88 3.24 -5.98 -9.21
N THR A 89 3.79 -6.48 -8.11
CA THR A 89 3.93 -7.92 -7.84
C THR A 89 2.59 -8.61 -7.55
N GLU A 90 1.61 -7.91 -6.97
CA GLU A 90 0.27 -8.48 -6.71
C GLU A 90 -0.63 -8.59 -7.96
N ILE A 91 -0.32 -7.87 -9.06
CA ILE A 91 -1.18 -7.79 -10.25
C ILE A 91 -0.70 -8.74 -11.37
N GLU A 92 -0.04 -9.85 -11.04
CA GLU A 92 0.14 -10.93 -12.00
C GLU A 92 -0.93 -12.00 -11.75
N PRO A 93 -2.16 -11.86 -12.30
CA PRO A 93 -3.03 -13.01 -12.41
C PRO A 93 -2.38 -13.90 -13.46
N VAL A 94 -1.73 -14.98 -13.01
CA VAL A 94 -1.61 -16.18 -13.83
C VAL A 94 -3.05 -16.52 -14.21
N VAL A 95 -3.42 -16.21 -15.45
CA VAL A 95 -4.58 -16.81 -16.09
C VAL A 95 -4.25 -18.30 -16.08
N ALA A 96 -4.78 -19.00 -15.08
CA ALA A 96 -4.95 -20.43 -15.19
C ALA A 96 -5.91 -20.60 -16.37
N GLU A 97 -5.35 -20.78 -17.55
CA GLU A 97 -6.05 -21.36 -18.67
C GLU A 97 -6.54 -22.71 -18.16
N GLU A 98 -7.80 -22.75 -17.76
CA GLU A 98 -8.49 -23.99 -17.42
C GLU A 98 -8.42 -24.82 -18.69
N ILE A 99 -7.54 -25.83 -18.68
CA ILE A 99 -7.45 -26.81 -19.75
C ILE A 99 -8.80 -27.54 -19.73
N GLU A 100 -9.73 -27.09 -20.56
CA GLU A 100 -10.93 -27.84 -20.90
C GLU A 100 -10.45 -29.12 -21.59
N VAL A 101 -10.35 -30.21 -20.82
CA VAL A 101 -10.18 -31.54 -21.38
C VAL A 101 -11.49 -31.84 -22.10
N VAL A 102 -11.55 -31.49 -23.39
CA VAL A 102 -12.61 -31.91 -24.29
C VAL A 102 -12.58 -33.43 -24.33
N GLU A 103 -13.62 -34.03 -23.75
CA GLU A 103 -13.95 -35.44 -23.87
C GLU A 103 -14.13 -35.78 -25.36
N VAL A 104 -13.09 -36.32 -25.99
CA VAL A 104 -13.22 -36.95 -27.30
C VAL A 104 -13.87 -38.30 -27.07
N VAL A 105 -15.20 -38.30 -27.16
CA VAL A 105 -16.00 -39.52 -27.33
C VAL A 105 -15.66 -40.10 -28.70
N ASP A 106 -14.79 -41.10 -28.73
CA ASP A 106 -14.62 -41.95 -29.90
C ASP A 106 -15.22 -43.34 -29.63
N SER A 107 -15.77 -43.92 -30.69
CA SER A 107 -16.90 -44.85 -30.65
C SER A 107 -16.43 -46.32 -30.69
N VAL A 108 -16.88 -47.15 -29.72
CA VAL A 108 -17.33 -48.59 -29.76
C VAL A 108 -16.45 -49.63 -30.54
N PRO A 109 -16.17 -50.88 -30.06
CA PRO A 109 -17.04 -51.75 -29.26
C PRO A 109 -16.45 -52.48 -28.05
N ALA A 110 -17.40 -53.00 -27.26
CA ALA A 110 -17.24 -53.90 -26.13
C ALA A 110 -16.27 -55.07 -26.38
N THR A 111 -15.39 -55.33 -25.41
CA THR A 111 -14.73 -56.62 -25.22
C THR A 111 -14.94 -57.01 -23.77
N GLU A 112 -15.45 -58.24 -23.61
CA GLU A 112 -15.91 -58.89 -22.39
C GLU A 112 -14.89 -58.79 -21.25
N THR A 113 -15.33 -58.28 -20.10
CA THR A 113 -14.67 -58.59 -18.83
C THR A 113 -15.58 -59.52 -18.05
N VAL A 114 -15.18 -60.78 -18.03
CA VAL A 114 -15.70 -61.82 -17.15
C VAL A 114 -15.43 -61.40 -15.71
N ALA A 115 -16.45 -60.93 -15.01
CA ALA A 115 -16.46 -60.85 -13.56
C ALA A 115 -17.20 -62.09 -13.03
N SER A 116 -16.43 -63.04 -12.53
CA SER A 116 -16.95 -64.20 -11.82
C SER A 116 -17.75 -63.74 -10.60
N ALA A 117 -18.98 -64.24 -10.54
CA ALA A 117 -20.03 -64.05 -9.54
C ALA A 117 -19.66 -64.56 -8.12
N PRO A 118 -20.57 -64.52 -7.12
CA PRO A 118 -21.88 -63.83 -7.03
C PRO A 118 -22.09 -63.00 -5.75
N ALA A 119 -23.14 -62.17 -5.80
CA ALA A 119 -23.77 -61.49 -4.68
C ALA A 119 -24.70 -62.44 -3.89
N GLU A 120 -24.85 -62.19 -2.58
CA GLU A 120 -25.94 -62.70 -1.74
C GLU A 120 -26.05 -61.79 -0.50
N THR A 121 -27.17 -61.22 -0.05
CA THR A 121 -28.53 -60.89 -0.52
C THR A 121 -29.06 -59.86 0.51
N VAL A 122 -29.93 -58.94 0.11
CA VAL A 122 -30.56 -57.93 0.98
C VAL A 122 -32.00 -58.35 1.31
N ASP A 123 -32.39 -58.08 2.56
CA ASP A 123 -33.72 -57.76 3.10
C ASP A 123 -34.72 -58.84 3.55
N ALA A 124 -35.47 -58.40 4.55
CA ALA A 124 -36.35 -59.08 5.47
C ALA A 124 -37.73 -59.46 4.92
N GLY A 125 -38.32 -60.47 5.57
CA GLY A 125 -39.75 -60.56 5.84
C GLY A 125 -40.59 -61.33 4.84
N THR A 126 -41.02 -62.55 5.21
CA THR A 126 -42.42 -63.02 5.17
C THR A 126 -42.55 -64.33 5.97
N ASP A 127 -43.73 -64.49 6.56
CA ASP A 127 -44.18 -65.28 7.71
C ASP A 127 -44.52 -66.79 7.45
N ARG A 128 -44.31 -67.63 8.49
CA ARG A 128 -44.99 -68.91 8.89
C ARG A 128 -44.94 -70.21 8.03
N PRO A 129 -45.33 -71.41 8.55
CA PRO A 129 -45.63 -71.86 9.93
C PRO A 129 -45.00 -73.21 10.38
N ALA A 130 -45.21 -73.53 11.66
CA ALA A 130 -44.98 -74.83 12.30
C ALA A 130 -45.92 -75.94 11.80
N VAL A 131 -45.40 -77.18 11.73
CA VAL A 131 -46.10 -78.45 11.95
C VAL A 131 -45.16 -79.38 12.70
#